data_AF-A0A7K1KPR1-F1
#
_entry.id   AF-A0A7K1KPR1-F1
#
_cell.length_a   1.000
_cell.length_b   1.000
_cell.length_c   1.000
_cell.angle_alpha   90.00
_cell.angle_beta   90.00
_cell.angle_gamma   90.00
#
_symmetry.space_group_name_H-M   'P 1'
#
loop_
_entity.id
_entity.type
_entity.pdbx_description
1 polymer ?
#
loop_
_entity_poly.entity_id
_entity_poly.type
_entity_poly.pdbx_seq_one_letter_code
_entity_poly.pdbx_strand_id
1 'polypeptide(L)'
;MESFILYLGIVLMGIMLMPLYRAVVGPTTLDRLMGMNAIGSKTVALIVIIGLVFERVDMFVDIALAYAMLNFIAVLAASRYLHKRGRRDTAS
;
A
#
# COMPACT_ATOMS: atom_id res chain seq x y z
N MET A 1 10.87 26.01 -0.75
CA MET A 1 9.71 25.10 -0.71
C MET A 1 10.09 23.69 -1.16
N GLU A 2 10.89 23.54 -2.21
CA GLU A 2 11.40 22.21 -2.66
C GLU A 2 12.11 21.40 -1.57
N SER A 3 12.94 22.05 -0.74
CA SER A 3 13.65 21.41 0.36
C SER A 3 12.71 20.83 1.43
N PHE A 4 11.52 21.41 1.61
CA PHE A 4 10.50 20.88 2.54
C PHE A 4 9.84 19.62 1.97
N ILE A 5 9.55 19.60 0.67
CA ILE A 5 8.94 18.45 -0.02
C ILE A 5 9.93 17.28 -0.05
N LEU A 6 11.21 17.56 -0.31
CA LEU A 6 12.28 16.55 -0.26
C LEU A 6 12.44 15.97 1.15
N TYR A 7 12.42 16.80 2.20
CA TYR A 7 12.49 16.34 3.58
C TYR A 7 11.29 15.44 3.94
N LEU A 8 10.09 15.81 3.50
CA LEU A 8 8.87 15.03 3.70
C LEU A 8 8.95 13.66 2.99
N GLY A 9 9.48 13.63 1.77
CA GLY A 9 9.71 12.40 1.00
C GLY A 9 10.70 11.45 1.69
N ILE A 10 11.81 11.98 2.21
CA ILE A 10 12.82 11.20 2.94
C ILE A 10 12.24 10.61 4.23
N VAL A 11 11.48 11.41 5.00
CA VAL A 11 10.82 10.94 6.22
C VAL A 11 9.80 9.84 5.92
N LEU A 12 9.01 9.99 4.86
CA LEU A 12 8.05 8.97 4.42
C LEU A 12 8.74 7.68 3.97
N MET A 13 9.86 7.79 3.27
CA MET A 13 10.66 6.64 2.86
C MET A 13 11.24 5.89 4.07
N GLY A 14 11.67 6.61 5.11
CA GLY A 14 12.07 6.02 6.39
C GLY A 14 10.92 5.32 7.11
N ILE A 15 9.73 5.94 7.15
CA ILE A 15 8.52 5.36 7.78
C ILE A 15 8.00 4.14 6.99
N MET A 16 8.33 4.01 5.69
CA MET A 16 8.01 2.82 4.89
C MET A 16 8.80 1.57 5.30
N LEU A 17 9.94 1.71 5.99
CA LEU A 17 10.75 0.55 6.42
C LEU A 17 10.06 -0.30 7.50
N MET A 18 9.31 0.33 8.41
CA MET A 18 8.51 -0.36 9.45
C MET A 18 7.43 -1.31 8.89
N PRO A 19 6.51 -0.87 8.02
CA PRO A 19 5.50 -1.74 7.43
C PRO A 19 6.10 -2.76 6.46
N LEU A 20 7.21 -2.45 5.78
CA LEU A 20 7.92 -3.40 4.93
C LEU A 20 8.46 -4.58 5.74
N TYR A 21 9.08 -4.30 6.89
CA TYR A 21 9.51 -5.33 7.83
C TYR A 21 8.32 -6.17 8.34
N ARG A 22 7.22 -5.52 8.71
CA ARG A 22 6.02 -6.22 9.22
C ARG A 22 5.31 -7.07 8.16
N ALA A 23 5.29 -6.63 6.90
CA ALA A 23 4.69 -7.38 5.80
C ALA A 23 5.46 -8.68 5.45
N VAL A 24 6.79 -8.67 5.60
CA VAL A 24 7.64 -9.84 5.33
C VAL A 24 7.68 -10.81 6.52
N VAL A 25 7.73 -10.28 7.74
CA VAL A 25 7.90 -11.09 8.98
C VAL A 25 6.56 -11.55 9.58
N GLY A 26 5.42 -11.07 9.07
CA GLY A 26 4.08 -11.45 9.55
C GLY A 26 3.88 -12.99 9.63
N PRO A 27 3.63 -13.56 10.83
CA PRO A 27 3.53 -15.01 11.04
C PRO A 27 2.22 -15.61 10.50
N THR A 28 1.17 -14.80 10.32
CA THR A 28 -0.12 -15.25 9.78
C THR A 28 -0.38 -14.68 8.38
N THR A 29 -1.12 -15.43 7.54
CA THR A 29 -1.56 -14.98 6.20
C THR A 29 -2.37 -13.68 6.24
N LEU A 30 -3.15 -13.48 7.31
CA LEU A 30 -3.86 -12.21 7.55
C LEU A 30 -2.91 -11.06 7.87
N ASP A 31 -1.91 -11.27 8.72
CA ASP A 31 -0.94 -10.22 9.10
C ASP A 31 -0.06 -9.82 7.89
N ARG A 32 0.27 -10.76 7.00
CA ARG A 32 0.90 -10.47 5.70
C ARG A 32 0.00 -9.65 4.78
N LEU A 33 -1.29 -9.98 4.72
CA LEU A 33 -2.26 -9.22 3.90
C LEU A 33 -2.44 -7.79 4.40
N MET A 34 -2.53 -7.61 5.73
CA MET A 34 -2.59 -6.28 6.35
C MET A 34 -1.30 -5.50 6.11
N GLY A 35 -0.13 -6.15 6.17
CA GLY A 35 1.16 -5.54 5.82
C GLY A 35 1.22 -5.06 4.38
N MET A 36 0.73 -5.87 3.43
CA MET A 36 0.70 -5.51 2.00
C MET A 36 -0.19 -4.30 1.74
N ASN A 37 -1.36 -4.23 2.39
CA ASN A 37 -2.26 -3.07 2.30
C ASN A 37 -1.61 -1.78 2.84
N ALA A 38 -0.94 -1.87 4.00
CA ALA A 38 -0.26 -0.74 4.61
C ALA A 38 0.89 -0.19 3.74
N ILE A 39 1.57 -1.06 2.98
CA ILE A 39 2.55 -0.66 1.97
C ILE A 39 1.86 0.08 0.82
N GLY A 40 0.78 -0.49 0.27
CA GLY A 40 0.05 0.10 -0.85
C GLY A 40 -0.43 1.53 -0.58
N SER A 41 -1.01 1.80 0.60
CA SER A 41 -1.43 3.16 0.98
C SER A 41 -0.27 4.16 1.04
N LYS A 42 0.92 3.72 1.49
CA LYS A 42 2.11 4.59 1.54
C LYS A 42 2.67 4.83 0.14
N THR A 43 2.62 3.83 -0.75
CA THR A 43 3.04 3.97 -2.16
C THR A 43 2.19 5.01 -2.87
N VAL A 44 0.87 5.00 -2.68
CA VAL A 44 -0.04 6.03 -3.24
C VAL A 44 0.35 7.43 -2.77
N ALA A 45 0.60 7.60 -1.46
CA ALA A 45 1.05 8.88 -0.92
C ALA A 45 2.41 9.33 -1.53
N LEU A 46 3.33 8.40 -1.74
CA LEU A 46 4.63 8.68 -2.36
C LEU A 46 4.47 9.15 -3.82
N ILE A 47 3.59 8.51 -4.59
CA ILE A 47 3.32 8.89 -6.00
C ILE A 47 2.81 10.33 -6.08
N VAL A 48 1.89 10.72 -5.19
CA VAL A 48 1.36 12.10 -5.14
C VAL A 48 2.45 13.11 -4.78
N ILE A 49 3.31 12.78 -3.80
CA ILE A 49 4.43 13.66 -3.39
C ILE A 49 5.44 13.82 -4.53
N ILE A 50 5.75 12.75 -5.26
CA ILE A 50 6.59 12.80 -6.45
C ILE A 50 5.95 13.74 -7.48
N GLY A 51 4.63 13.64 -7.70
CA GLY A 51 3.91 14.55 -8.61
C GLY A 51 4.01 16.03 -8.23
N LEU A 52 4.07 16.33 -6.93
CA LEU A 52 4.30 17.70 -6.44
C LEU A 52 5.74 18.17 -6.69
N VAL A 53 6.75 17.29 -6.58
CA VAL A 53 8.15 17.64 -6.87
C VAL A 53 8.37 17.94 -8.35
N PHE A 54 7.72 17.19 -9.25
CA PHE A 54 7.88 17.34 -10.69
C PHE A 54 6.94 18.38 -11.32
N GLU A 55 6.17 19.14 -10.52
CA GLU A 55 5.16 20.12 -10.97
C GLU A 55 4.15 19.57 -12.00
N ARG A 56 3.93 18.24 -12.01
CA ARG A 56 3.05 17.54 -12.96
C ARG A 56 1.99 16.74 -12.23
N VAL A 57 1.38 17.36 -11.23
CA VAL A 57 0.49 16.72 -10.26
C VAL A 57 -0.64 15.93 -10.93
N ASP A 58 -1.23 16.45 -12.01
CA ASP A 58 -2.38 15.83 -12.69
C ASP A 58 -2.07 14.40 -13.16
N MET A 59 -0.93 14.19 -13.83
CA MET A 59 -0.54 12.87 -14.35
C MET A 59 -0.26 11.87 -13.21
N PHE A 60 0.39 12.34 -12.15
CA PHE A 60 0.74 11.47 -11.02
C PHE A 60 -0.48 11.15 -10.15
N VAL A 61 -1.47 12.04 -10.06
CA VAL A 61 -2.74 11.78 -9.38
C VAL A 61 -3.51 10.67 -10.09
N ASP A 62 -3.54 10.66 -11.42
CA ASP A 62 -4.18 9.57 -12.18
C ASP A 62 -3.52 8.21 -11.88
N ILE A 63 -2.18 8.17 -11.87
CA ILE A 63 -1.41 6.97 -11.51
C ILE A 63 -1.68 6.57 -10.05
N ALA A 64 -1.71 7.54 -9.13
CA ALA A 64 -1.96 7.29 -7.71
C ALA A 64 -3.36 6.71 -7.47
N LEU A 65 -4.37 7.23 -8.16
CA LEU A 65 -5.74 6.73 -8.08
C LEU A 65 -5.85 5.31 -8.66
N ALA A 66 -5.23 5.04 -9.81
CA ALA A 66 -5.18 3.70 -10.38
C ALA A 66 -4.50 2.70 -9.42
N TYR A 67 -3.40 3.10 -8.79
CA TYR A 67 -2.67 2.27 -7.83
C TYR A 67 -3.47 2.04 -6.54
N ALA A 68 -4.19 3.07 -6.06
CA ALA A 68 -5.08 2.96 -4.90
C ALA A 68 -6.21 1.95 -5.17
N MET A 69 -6.84 2.03 -6.34
CA MET A 69 -7.87 1.08 -6.76
C MET A 69 -7.32 -0.35 -6.86
N LEU A 70 -6.14 -0.53 -7.46
CA LEU A 70 -5.51 -1.84 -7.59
C LEU A 70 -5.20 -2.45 -6.21
N ASN A 71 -4.62 -1.67 -5.31
CA ASN A 71 -4.33 -2.13 -3.94
C ASN A 71 -5.61 -2.51 -3.20
N PHE A 72 -6.68 -1.73 -3.34
CA PHE A 72 -7.98 -2.03 -2.74
C PHE A 72 -8.58 -3.34 -3.27
N ILE A 73 -8.55 -3.54 -4.59
CA ILE A 73 -9.03 -4.78 -5.22
C ILE A 73 -8.22 -5.99 -4.76
N ALA A 74 -6.89 -5.87 -4.65
CA ALA A 74 -6.02 -6.95 -4.19
C ALA A 74 -6.39 -7.41 -2.76
N VAL A 75 -6.64 -6.46 -1.85
CA VAL A 75 -7.06 -6.76 -0.47
C VAL A 75 -8.45 -7.40 -0.45
N LEU A 76 -9.39 -6.88 -1.24
CA LEU A 76 -10.74 -7.44 -1.33
C LEU A 76 -10.72 -8.87 -1.88
N ALA A 77 -9.93 -9.12 -2.93
CA ALA A 77 -9.76 -10.45 -3.53
C ALA A 77 -9.17 -11.44 -2.52
N ALA A 78 -8.13 -11.03 -1.78
CA ALA A 78 -7.52 -11.85 -0.75
C ALA A 78 -8.47 -12.14 0.43
N SER A 79 -9.25 -11.14 0.86
CA SER A 79 -10.29 -11.32 1.88
C SER A 79 -11.34 -12.36 1.44
N ARG A 80 -11.82 -12.25 0.20
CA ARG A 80 -12.78 -13.21 -0.38
C ARG A 80 -12.18 -14.61 -0.51
N TYR A 81 -10.90 -14.71 -0.87
CA TYR A 81 -10.19 -15.99 -0.96
C TYR A 81 -10.07 -16.68 0.40
N LEU A 82 -9.66 -15.95 1.44
CA LEU A 82 -9.59 -16.48 2.82
C LEU A 82 -10.97 -16.94 3.31
N HIS A 83 -12.00 -16.13 3.09
CA HIS A 83 -13.36 -16.45 3.52
C HIS A 83 -13.92 -17.69 2.80
N LYS A 84 -13.62 -17.85 1.50
CA LYS A 84 -14.03 -19.04 0.72
C LYS A 84 -13.30 -20.30 1.16
N ARG A 85 -12.03 -20.20 1.56
CA ARG A 85 -11.23 -21.34 2.04
C ARG A 85 -11.74 -21.82 3.41
N GLY A 86 -12.00 -20.91 4.35
CA GLY A 86 -12.55 -21.27 5.67
C GLY A 86 -13.91 -21.98 5.62
N ARG A 87 -14.75 -21.73 4.60
CA ARG A 87 -16.02 -22.44 4.39
C ARG A 87 -15.87 -23.86 3.84
N ARG A 88 -14.74 -24.20 3.21
CA ARG A 88 -14.48 -25.58 2.73
C ARG A 88 -14.05 -26.50 3.86
N ASP A 89 -13.33 -25.97 4.85
CA ASP A 89 -12.77 -26.76 5.95
C ASP A 89 -13.84 -27.17 7.00
N THR A 90 -14.99 -26.48 7.05
CA THR A 90 -16.13 -26.84 7.92
C THR A 90 -17.17 -27.74 7.24
N ALA A 91 -17.00 -28.06 5.95
CA ALA A 91 -17.93 -28.87 5.17
C ALA A 91 -17.46 -30.31 4.92
N SER A 92 -16.33 -30.70 5.53
CA SER A 92 -15.78 -32.07 5.60
C SER A 92 -15.92 -32.63 7.00
#